data_AF-A0A9E3K1U5-F1
#
_entry.id   AF-A0A9E3K1U5-F1
#
_cell.length_a   1.000
_cell.length_b   1.000
_cell.length_c   1.000
_cell.angle_alpha   90.00
_cell.angle_beta   90.00
_cell.angle_gamma   90.00
#
_symmetry.space_group_name_H-M   'P 1'
#
loop_
_entity.id
_entity.type
_entity.pdbx_description
1 polymer ?
#
loop_
_entity_poly.entity_id
_entity_poly.type
_entity_poly.pdbx_seq_one_letter_code
_entity_poly.pdbx_strand_id
1 'polypeptide(L)'
;MHERGASVRELIAENEALRRQLDSLIHQAESNHAIMMRHQAFDLEIVGASSFQELIGTIFRLLPVISNLDAVTLSIVDTGADIYTVMHKLGMDFEAFPNLLFHDNADGLGHDMASGRTPKPRLLPFDATAQRHAFPHPPAGLASVALVPLLRNRRLLGSLNLGSRDPSRFTPLLGTDLVE
;
A
#
# COMPACT_ATOMS: atom_id res chain seq x y z
N MET A 1 -56.28 -24.28 9.72
CA MET A 1 -55.39 -24.33 10.90
C MET A 1 -54.22 -25.28 10.57
N HIS A 2 -53.25 -24.82 9.78
CA HIS A 2 -52.30 -25.73 9.10
C HIS A 2 -50.80 -25.36 9.21
N GLU A 3 -50.39 -24.59 10.23
CA GLU A 3 -48.99 -24.20 10.38
C GLU A 3 -48.49 -24.36 11.83
N ARG A 4 -48.42 -25.59 12.31
CA ARG A 4 -47.68 -25.90 13.54
C ARG A 4 -46.80 -27.12 13.34
N GLY A 5 -45.60 -26.87 12.85
CA GLY A 5 -44.52 -27.83 12.85
C GLY A 5 -43.73 -27.77 11.56
N ALA A 6 -42.81 -26.82 11.44
CA ALA A 6 -41.59 -27.12 10.71
C ALA A 6 -41.09 -28.46 11.27
N SER A 7 -40.83 -29.43 10.40
CA SER A 7 -40.41 -30.78 10.81
C SER A 7 -39.17 -30.65 11.70
N VAL A 8 -39.05 -31.45 12.76
CA VAL A 8 -37.85 -31.45 13.63
C VAL A 8 -36.56 -31.57 12.79
N ARG A 9 -36.61 -32.24 11.64
CA ARG A 9 -35.51 -32.32 10.68
C ARG A 9 -35.21 -31.00 9.98
N GLU A 10 -36.22 -30.21 9.62
CA GLU A 10 -36.05 -28.87 9.04
C GLU A 10 -35.42 -27.92 10.06
N LEU A 11 -35.86 -27.97 11.33
CA LEU A 11 -35.27 -27.18 12.41
C LEU A 11 -33.81 -27.57 12.70
N ILE A 12 -33.47 -28.86 12.64
CA ILE A 12 -32.07 -29.33 12.79
C ILE A 12 -31.22 -28.83 11.61
N ALA A 13 -31.71 -28.96 10.38
CA ALA A 13 -31.00 -28.50 9.19
C ALA A 13 -30.80 -26.97 9.20
N GLU A 14 -31.81 -26.22 9.64
CA GLU A 14 -31.72 -24.77 9.81
C GLU A 14 -30.72 -24.39 10.90
N ASN A 15 -30.70 -25.10 12.04
CA ASN A 15 -29.70 -24.85 13.09
C ASN A 15 -28.27 -25.12 12.60
N GLU A 16 -28.06 -26.19 11.83
CA GLU A 16 -26.75 -26.51 11.24
C GLU A 16 -26.34 -25.50 10.16
N ALA A 17 -27.29 -24.98 9.37
CA ALA A 17 -27.03 -23.91 8.41
C ALA A 17 -26.65 -22.60 9.10
N LEU A 18 -27.39 -22.22 10.15
CA LEU A 18 -27.13 -21.03 10.95
C LEU A 18 -25.77 -21.10 11.66
N ARG A 19 -25.40 -22.26 12.22
CA ARG A 19 -24.08 -22.46 12.83
C ARG A 19 -22.95 -22.28 11.83
N ARG A 20 -23.07 -22.88 10.63
CA ARG A 20 -22.08 -22.71 9.55
C ARG A 20 -21.95 -21.24 9.12
N GLN A 21 -23.07 -20.53 9.05
CA GLN A 21 -23.06 -19.11 8.71
C GLN A 21 -22.42 -18.26 9.82
N LEU A 22 -22.68 -18.59 11.09
CA LEU A 22 -22.07 -17.93 12.24
C LEU A 22 -20.54 -18.14 12.27
N ASP A 23 -20.09 -19.38 12.04
CA ASP A 23 -18.66 -19.71 11.97
C ASP A 23 -17.97 -18.93 10.85
N SER A 24 -18.61 -18.82 9.69
CA SER A 24 -18.09 -18.01 8.58
C SER A 24 -17.98 -16.53 8.92
N LEU A 25 -18.96 -15.96 9.63
CA LEU A 25 -18.93 -14.55 10.04
C LEU A 25 -17.87 -14.29 11.10
N ILE A 26 -17.68 -15.21 12.04
CA ILE A 26 -16.61 -15.12 13.06
C ILE A 26 -15.24 -15.14 12.37
N HIS A 27 -15.00 -16.08 11.45
CA HIS A 27 -13.74 -16.13 10.71
C HIS A 27 -13.48 -14.87 9.89
N GLN A 28 -14.50 -14.30 9.26
CA GLN A 28 -14.37 -13.01 8.58
C GLN A 28 -14.02 -11.87 9.55
N ALA A 29 -14.68 -11.81 10.72
CA ALA A 29 -14.41 -10.80 11.73
C ALA A 29 -12.98 -10.91 12.30
N GLU A 30 -12.50 -12.12 12.58
CA GLU A 30 -11.14 -12.38 13.05
C GLU A 30 -10.10 -11.97 12.01
N SER A 31 -10.31 -12.33 10.73
CA SER A 31 -9.44 -11.94 9.63
C SER A 31 -9.38 -10.41 9.47
N ASN A 32 -10.53 -9.75 9.52
CA ASN A 32 -10.61 -8.29 9.42
C ASN A 32 -9.93 -7.61 10.62
N HIS A 33 -10.12 -8.15 11.83
CA HIS A 33 -9.46 -7.64 13.03
C HIS A 33 -7.94 -7.78 12.95
N ALA A 34 -7.42 -8.91 12.45
CA ALA A 34 -5.98 -9.11 12.24
C ALA A 34 -5.39 -8.14 11.22
N ILE A 35 -6.12 -7.85 10.13
CA ILE A 35 -5.75 -6.83 9.14
C ILE A 35 -5.70 -5.46 9.82
N MET A 36 -6.77 -5.07 10.53
CA MET A 36 -6.86 -3.79 11.23
C MET A 36 -5.71 -3.60 12.23
N MET A 37 -5.40 -4.61 13.04
CA MET A 37 -4.30 -4.56 14.01
C MET A 37 -2.94 -4.37 13.34
N ARG A 38 -2.71 -4.99 12.17
CA ARG A 38 -1.48 -4.80 11.39
C ARG A 38 -1.35 -3.38 10.85
N HIS A 39 -2.46 -2.78 10.38
CA HIS A 39 -2.47 -1.39 9.93
C HIS A 39 -2.22 -0.42 11.11
N GLN A 40 -2.91 -0.59 12.23
CA GLN A 40 -2.72 0.25 13.42
C GLN A 40 -1.27 0.19 13.95
N ALA A 41 -0.65 -1.00 13.97
CA ALA A 41 0.74 -1.15 14.38
C ALA A 41 1.72 -0.42 13.45
N PHE A 42 1.45 -0.44 12.14
CA PHE A 42 2.24 0.29 11.14
C PHE A 42 2.11 1.80 11.30
N ASP A 43 0.90 2.31 11.53
CA ASP A 43 0.67 3.73 11.78
C ASP A 43 1.40 4.21 13.04
N LEU A 44 1.38 3.40 14.10
CA LEU A 44 2.10 3.68 15.34
C LEU A 44 3.62 3.70 15.14
N GLU A 45 4.19 2.76 14.37
CA GLU A 45 5.64 2.77 14.07
C GLU A 45 6.04 3.95 13.18
N ILE A 46 5.18 4.38 12.24
CA ILE A 46 5.42 5.58 11.42
C ILE A 46 5.41 6.84 12.28
N VAL A 47 4.41 7.00 13.14
CA VAL A 47 4.29 8.18 14.02
C VAL A 47 5.40 8.19 15.07
N GLY A 48 5.84 7.01 15.50
CA GLY A 48 6.92 6.83 16.48
C GLY A 48 8.33 6.97 15.91
N ALA A 49 8.51 7.00 14.58
CA ALA A 49 9.83 7.06 13.96
C ALA A 49 10.56 8.36 14.36
N SER A 50 11.71 8.20 15.00
CA SER A 50 12.52 9.31 15.54
C SER A 50 13.45 9.94 14.49
N SER A 51 13.61 9.28 13.34
CA SER A 51 14.44 9.74 12.21
C SER A 51 13.86 9.30 10.87
N PHE A 52 14.27 9.98 9.79
CA PHE A 52 13.91 9.58 8.43
C PHE A 52 14.41 8.17 8.09
N GLN A 53 15.61 7.79 8.57
CA GLN A 53 16.16 6.45 8.36
C GLN A 53 15.31 5.35 8.99
N GLU A 54 14.85 5.57 10.22
CA GLU A 54 13.95 4.64 10.91
C GLU A 54 12.61 4.53 10.17
N LEU A 55 12.05 5.67 9.74
CA LEU A 55 10.82 5.70 8.96
C LEU A 55 10.93 4.89 7.66
N ILE A 56 11.98 5.13 6.87
CA ILE A 56 12.19 4.42 5.59
C ILE A 56 12.47 2.93 5.83
N GLY A 57 13.26 2.61 6.84
CA GLY A 57 13.52 1.23 7.25
C GLY A 57 12.23 0.49 7.63
N THR A 58 11.34 1.13 8.37
CA THR A 58 10.03 0.58 8.72
C THR A 58 9.14 0.39 7.50
N ILE A 59 9.06 1.38 6.60
CA ILE A 59 8.28 1.27 5.35
C ILE A 59 8.75 0.08 4.53
N PHE A 60 10.04 -0.05 4.23
CA PHE A 60 10.54 -1.13 3.38
C PHE A 60 10.51 -2.50 4.06
N ARG A 61 10.52 -2.58 5.39
CA ARG A 61 10.47 -3.84 6.14
C ARG A 61 9.04 -4.32 6.39
N LEU A 62 8.15 -3.43 6.83
CA LEU A 62 6.81 -3.81 7.26
C LEU A 62 5.76 -3.71 6.16
N LEU A 63 5.80 -2.66 5.34
CA LEU A 63 4.75 -2.43 4.33
C LEU A 63 4.57 -3.60 3.36
N PRO A 64 5.65 -4.24 2.85
CA PRO A 64 5.50 -5.42 1.99
C PRO A 64 4.81 -6.59 2.69
N VAL A 65 5.12 -6.81 3.98
CA VAL A 65 4.57 -7.92 4.78
C VAL A 65 3.11 -7.66 5.12
N ILE A 66 2.78 -6.45 5.57
CA ILE A 66 1.42 -6.12 6.01
C ILE A 66 0.44 -6.03 4.84
N SER A 67 0.91 -5.64 3.65
CA SER A 67 0.06 -5.45 2.48
C SER A 67 0.23 -6.53 1.39
N ASN A 68 1.05 -7.57 1.66
CA ASN A 68 1.37 -8.66 0.74
C ASN A 68 1.85 -8.15 -0.63
N LEU A 69 2.89 -7.31 -0.60
CA LEU A 69 3.46 -6.67 -1.78
C LEU A 69 4.75 -7.36 -2.21
N ASP A 70 4.99 -7.43 -3.51
CA ASP A 70 6.20 -8.01 -4.11
C ASP A 70 7.31 -6.96 -4.29
N ALA A 71 6.96 -5.68 -4.35
CA ALA A 71 7.91 -4.58 -4.45
C ALA A 71 7.37 -3.33 -3.74
N VAL A 72 8.25 -2.61 -3.05
CA VAL A 72 7.99 -1.28 -2.50
C VAL A 72 9.19 -0.39 -2.79
N THR A 73 8.96 0.75 -3.40
CA THR A 73 9.96 1.79 -3.62
C THR A 73 9.43 3.14 -3.17
N LEU A 74 10.34 4.03 -2.80
CA LEU A 74 10.00 5.39 -2.38
C LEU A 74 10.78 6.37 -3.23
N SER A 75 10.09 7.17 -4.02
CA SER A 75 10.66 8.25 -4.80
C SER A 75 10.53 9.56 -4.04
N ILE A 76 11.62 10.32 -3.88
CA ILE A 76 11.65 11.66 -3.29
C ILE A 76 12.10 12.66 -4.34
N VAL A 77 11.42 13.80 -4.44
CA VAL A 77 11.81 14.93 -5.27
C VAL A 77 12.82 15.78 -4.49
N ASP A 78 14.06 15.82 -4.96
CA ASP A 78 15.17 16.52 -4.32
C ASP A 78 15.88 17.43 -5.33
N THR A 79 15.22 18.52 -5.68
CA THR A 79 15.75 19.51 -6.61
C THR A 79 17.00 20.17 -6.01
N GLY A 80 18.17 19.85 -6.57
CA GLY A 80 19.46 20.37 -6.10
C GLY A 80 20.24 19.45 -5.16
N ALA A 81 19.73 18.24 -4.89
CA ALA A 81 20.36 17.24 -4.01
C ALA A 81 20.57 17.70 -2.55
N ASP A 82 19.77 18.66 -2.07
CA ASP A 82 19.85 19.20 -0.72
C ASP A 82 19.44 18.14 0.32
N ILE A 83 18.34 17.42 0.07
CA ILE A 83 17.84 16.38 0.99
C ILE A 83 18.86 15.26 1.08
N TYR A 84 19.35 14.77 -0.06
CA TYR A 84 20.39 13.75 -0.14
C TYR A 84 21.63 14.18 0.65
N THR A 85 22.13 15.39 0.40
CA THR A 85 23.33 15.92 1.08
C THR A 85 23.15 16.04 2.58
N VAL A 86 22.01 16.56 3.04
CA VAL A 86 21.72 16.72 4.47
C VAL A 86 21.57 15.36 5.14
N MET A 87 20.82 14.43 4.55
CA MET A 87 20.64 13.08 5.10
C MET A 87 21.96 12.30 5.15
N HIS A 88 22.79 12.38 4.10
CA HIS A 88 24.12 11.79 4.09
C HIS A 88 24.99 12.34 5.23
N LYS A 89 24.97 13.67 5.45
CA LYS A 89 25.69 14.31 6.56
C LYS A 89 25.18 13.90 7.94
N LEU A 90 23.90 13.56 8.06
CA LEU A 90 23.28 13.04 9.28
C LEU A 90 23.57 11.54 9.50
N GLY A 91 24.36 10.90 8.62
CA GLY A 91 24.79 9.51 8.76
C GLY A 91 23.88 8.49 8.09
N MET A 92 22.97 8.92 7.21
CA MET A 92 22.16 7.99 6.41
C MET A 92 23.04 7.25 5.40
N ASP A 93 23.03 5.93 5.48
CA ASP A 93 23.62 5.05 4.48
C ASP A 93 22.59 4.73 3.39
N PHE A 94 22.74 5.35 2.22
CA PHE A 94 21.83 5.14 1.10
C PHE A 94 22.00 3.78 0.42
N GLU A 95 23.15 3.14 0.54
CA GLU A 95 23.38 1.79 -0.01
C GLU A 95 22.53 0.74 0.71
N ALA A 96 22.18 0.99 1.98
CA ALA A 96 21.24 0.17 2.74
C ALA A 96 19.79 0.28 2.23
N PHE A 97 19.47 1.30 1.43
CA PHE A 97 18.12 1.58 0.93
C PHE A 97 18.08 1.73 -0.60
N PRO A 98 18.37 0.68 -1.37
CA PRO A 98 18.39 0.75 -2.85
C PRO A 98 17.01 1.05 -3.47
N ASN A 99 15.94 0.91 -2.68
CA ASN A 99 14.56 1.22 -3.08
C ASN A 99 14.16 2.66 -2.76
N LEU A 100 15.04 3.45 -2.14
CA LEU A 100 14.88 4.90 -1.96
C LEU A 100 15.49 5.61 -3.18
N LEU A 101 14.66 6.29 -3.94
CA LEU A 101 14.99 6.89 -5.23
C LEU A 101 14.89 8.41 -5.13
N PHE A 102 15.88 9.11 -5.65
CA PHE A 102 15.89 10.57 -5.72
C PHE A 102 15.66 11.04 -7.15
N HIS A 103 14.81 12.04 -7.31
CA HIS A 103 14.46 12.63 -8.60
C HIS A 103 14.68 14.14 -8.55
N ASP A 104 15.34 14.71 -9.56
CA ASP A 104 15.63 16.16 -9.61
C ASP A 104 14.36 17.02 -9.75
N ASN A 105 13.30 16.44 -10.31
CA ASN A 105 12.02 17.11 -10.52
C ASN A 105 10.83 16.17 -10.32
N ALA A 106 9.66 16.77 -10.14
CA ALA A 106 8.41 16.06 -9.92
C ALA A 106 7.75 15.57 -11.23
N ASP A 107 8.13 16.14 -12.38
CA ASP A 107 7.52 15.83 -13.68
C ASP A 107 7.77 14.37 -14.08
N GLY A 108 8.93 13.82 -13.70
CA GLY A 108 9.29 12.42 -13.91
C GLY A 108 8.45 11.41 -13.13
N LEU A 109 7.66 11.83 -12.13
CA LEU A 109 6.83 10.93 -11.31
C LEU A 109 5.47 10.62 -11.95
N GLY A 110 5.14 11.25 -13.08
CA GLY A 110 3.93 10.96 -13.84
C GLY A 110 2.62 11.32 -13.13
N HIS A 111 2.64 12.28 -12.20
CA HIS A 111 1.44 12.83 -11.60
C HIS A 111 1.05 14.13 -12.31
N ASP A 112 -0.23 14.27 -12.71
CA ASP A 112 -0.72 15.52 -13.28
C ASP A 112 -0.84 16.58 -12.18
N MET A 113 0.10 17.53 -12.20
CA MET A 113 0.11 18.71 -11.34
C MET A 113 -0.44 19.96 -12.04
N ALA A 114 -0.65 19.91 -13.37
CA ALA A 114 -1.00 21.06 -14.20
C ALA A 114 -2.46 21.50 -14.02
N SER A 115 -3.34 20.59 -13.61
CA SER A 115 -4.76 20.86 -13.44
C SER A 115 -5.14 21.58 -12.14
N GLY A 116 -4.17 21.90 -11.27
CA GLY A 116 -4.42 22.52 -9.95
C GLY A 116 -5.19 21.61 -8.97
N ARG A 117 -5.41 20.35 -9.36
CA ARG A 117 -6.08 19.33 -8.55
C ARG A 117 -5.04 18.58 -7.74
N THR A 118 -5.43 18.12 -6.55
CA THR A 118 -4.61 17.22 -5.75
C THR A 118 -4.33 15.95 -6.55
N PRO A 119 -3.06 15.58 -6.80
CA PRO A 119 -2.76 14.37 -7.54
C PRO A 119 -3.30 13.17 -6.78
N LYS A 120 -3.95 12.26 -7.51
CA LYS A 120 -4.51 11.02 -6.95
C LYS A 120 -3.55 9.86 -7.17
N PRO A 121 -3.64 8.81 -6.34
CA PRO A 121 -2.97 7.54 -6.62
C PRO A 121 -3.33 7.02 -8.01
N ARG A 122 -2.33 6.50 -8.71
CA ARG A 122 -2.49 5.89 -10.03
C ARG A 122 -2.33 4.39 -9.88
N LEU A 123 -3.37 3.64 -10.19
CA LEU A 123 -3.37 2.18 -10.22
C LEU A 123 -3.37 1.72 -11.67
N LEU A 124 -2.39 0.92 -12.05
CA LEU A 124 -2.19 0.52 -13.44
C LEU A 124 -1.47 -0.82 -13.58
N PRO A 125 -1.61 -1.50 -14.74
CA PRO A 125 -0.71 -2.58 -15.12
C PRO A 125 0.74 -2.10 -15.14
N PHE A 126 1.67 -2.99 -14.81
CA PHE A 126 3.10 -2.70 -14.84
C PHE A 126 3.63 -2.69 -16.27
N ASP A 127 4.31 -1.61 -16.64
CA ASP A 127 5.13 -1.48 -17.84
C ASP A 127 6.56 -1.09 -17.44
N ALA A 128 7.52 -1.93 -17.82
CA ALA A 128 8.91 -1.78 -17.42
C ALA A 128 9.58 -0.52 -17.99
N THR A 129 9.06 0.05 -19.07
CA THR A 129 9.61 1.27 -19.67
C THR A 129 9.01 2.50 -19.01
N ALA A 130 7.68 2.56 -18.94
CA ALA A 130 6.95 3.71 -18.42
C ALA A 130 7.10 3.88 -16.91
N GLN A 131 7.23 2.78 -16.14
CA GLN A 131 7.42 2.84 -14.67
C GLN A 131 8.86 2.58 -14.22
N ARG A 132 9.85 2.65 -15.12
CA ARG A 132 11.27 2.50 -14.76
C ARG A 132 11.73 3.49 -13.68
N HIS A 133 11.17 4.70 -13.67
CA HIS A 133 11.47 5.74 -12.68
C HIS A 133 11.01 5.37 -11.26
N ALA A 134 9.98 4.53 -11.14
CA ALA A 134 9.44 4.04 -9.88
C ALA A 134 10.02 2.68 -9.51
N PHE A 135 10.30 1.82 -10.49
CA PHE A 135 10.85 0.48 -10.29
C PHE A 135 12.06 0.29 -11.21
N PRO A 136 13.26 0.78 -10.82
CA PRO A 136 14.46 0.63 -11.63
C PRO A 136 14.94 -0.83 -11.69
N HIS A 137 14.65 -1.61 -10.64
CA HIS A 137 15.00 -3.03 -10.50
C HIS A 137 13.74 -3.83 -10.14
N PRO A 138 12.77 -3.97 -11.06
CA PRO A 138 11.52 -4.66 -10.75
C PRO A 138 11.77 -6.15 -10.54
N PRO A 139 11.12 -6.80 -9.57
CA PRO A 139 11.20 -8.25 -9.43
C PRO A 139 10.59 -8.95 -10.64
N ALA A 140 11.08 -10.15 -10.95
CA ALA A 140 10.53 -10.96 -12.03
C ALA A 140 9.04 -11.22 -11.81
N GLY A 141 8.24 -11.03 -12.86
CA GLY A 141 6.79 -11.27 -12.85
C GLY A 141 5.93 -10.14 -12.27
N LEU A 142 6.49 -8.96 -12.00
CA LEU A 142 5.71 -7.80 -11.57
C LEU A 142 4.63 -7.48 -12.62
N ALA A 143 3.37 -7.36 -12.19
CA ALA A 143 2.22 -7.35 -13.10
C ALA A 143 1.32 -6.11 -12.93
N SER A 144 1.16 -5.62 -11.70
CA SER A 144 0.39 -4.39 -11.42
C SER A 144 1.12 -3.51 -10.42
N VAL A 145 0.89 -2.20 -10.50
CA VAL A 145 1.53 -1.19 -9.65
C VAL A 145 0.56 -0.09 -9.21
N ALA A 146 0.83 0.45 -8.02
CA ALA A 146 0.22 1.65 -7.49
C ALA A 146 1.29 2.74 -7.28
N LEU A 147 1.07 3.93 -7.83
CA LEU A 147 1.91 5.11 -7.59
C LEU A 147 1.12 6.09 -6.71
N VAL A 148 1.50 6.19 -5.44
CA VAL A 148 0.80 6.98 -4.41
C VAL A 148 1.55 8.30 -4.18
N PRO A 149 1.01 9.45 -4.58
CA PRO A 149 1.71 10.72 -4.44
C PRO A 149 1.87 11.11 -2.96
N LEU A 150 3.07 11.52 -2.58
CA LEU A 150 3.36 12.06 -1.26
C LEU A 150 3.25 13.57 -1.28
N LEU A 151 2.33 14.12 -0.51
CA LEU A 151 1.97 15.54 -0.57
C LEU A 151 2.20 16.22 0.77
N ARG A 152 2.78 17.43 0.70
CA ARG A 152 2.85 18.35 1.83
C ARG A 152 2.42 19.73 1.36
N ASN A 153 1.40 20.31 2.00
CA ASN A 153 0.85 21.62 1.63
C ASN A 153 0.52 21.74 0.13
N ARG A 154 -0.07 20.69 -0.47
CA ARG A 154 -0.36 20.55 -1.92
C ARG A 154 0.87 20.54 -2.85
N ARG A 155 2.09 20.50 -2.31
CA ARG A 155 3.31 20.26 -3.06
C ARG A 155 3.62 18.76 -3.09
N LEU A 156 3.91 18.23 -4.27
CA LEU A 156 4.39 16.86 -4.46
C LEU A 156 5.82 16.76 -3.94
N LEU A 157 6.02 15.96 -2.90
CA LEU A 157 7.32 15.64 -2.33
C LEU A 157 7.94 14.40 -2.95
N GLY A 158 7.14 13.54 -3.57
CA GLY A 158 7.58 12.21 -3.98
C GLY A 158 6.41 11.29 -4.33
N SER A 159 6.71 10.01 -4.47
CA SER A 159 5.72 8.96 -4.69
C SER A 159 6.12 7.69 -3.96
N LEU A 160 5.18 7.10 -3.21
CA LEU A 160 5.31 5.77 -2.65
C LEU A 160 4.77 4.78 -3.70
N ASN A 161 5.64 3.91 -4.20
CA ASN A 161 5.28 3.00 -5.29
C ASN A 161 5.18 1.57 -4.75
N LEU A 162 4.05 0.94 -5.03
CA LEU A 162 3.73 -0.42 -4.57
C LEU A 162 3.59 -1.32 -5.79
N GLY A 163 4.14 -2.52 -5.69
CA GLY A 163 4.16 -3.49 -6.78
C GLY A 163 3.65 -4.85 -6.35
N SER A 164 2.88 -5.49 -7.24
CA SER A 164 2.40 -6.86 -7.07
C SER A 164 2.53 -7.67 -8.36
N ARG A 165 2.80 -8.97 -8.20
CA ARG A 165 2.75 -9.98 -9.27
C ARG A 165 1.32 -10.38 -9.63
N ASP A 166 0.36 -10.04 -8.80
CA ASP A 166 -1.05 -10.23 -9.11
C ASP A 166 -1.55 -9.08 -10.01
N PRO A 167 -1.95 -9.35 -11.26
CA PRO A 167 -2.43 -8.33 -12.18
C PRO A 167 -3.76 -7.68 -11.73
N SER A 168 -4.52 -8.34 -10.86
CA SER A 168 -5.80 -7.84 -10.34
C SER A 168 -5.67 -6.98 -9.09
N ARG A 169 -4.47 -6.92 -8.48
CA ARG A 169 -4.24 -6.23 -7.21
C ARG A 169 -4.41 -4.72 -7.32
N PHE A 170 -3.81 -4.09 -8.33
CA PHE A 170 -3.90 -2.63 -8.53
C PHE A 170 -4.72 -2.30 -9.76
N THR A 171 -6.02 -2.59 -9.67
CA THR A 171 -7.00 -2.17 -10.66
C THR A 171 -7.55 -0.78 -10.33
N PRO A 172 -7.97 0.01 -11.33
CA PRO A 172 -8.60 1.31 -11.08
C PRO A 172 -9.80 1.29 -10.13
N LEU A 173 -10.45 0.13 -9.96
CA LEU A 173 -11.56 -0.07 -9.01
C LEU A 173 -11.11 -0.18 -7.54
N LEU A 174 -9.87 -0.59 -7.25
CA LEU A 174 -9.38 -0.79 -5.88
C LEU A 174 -8.82 0.48 -5.21
N GLY A 175 -8.95 1.64 -5.86
CA GLY A 175 -8.35 2.91 -5.42
C GLY A 175 -8.86 3.46 -4.08
N THR A 176 -9.84 2.81 -3.45
CA THR A 176 -10.46 3.25 -2.19
C THR A 176 -9.72 2.75 -0.95
N ASP A 177 -9.12 1.55 -0.96
CA ASP A 177 -8.58 0.94 0.26
C ASP A 177 -7.13 1.35 0.60
N LEU A 178 -6.44 2.05 -0.32
CA LEU A 178 -5.05 2.50 -0.13
C LEU A 178 -4.94 3.93 0.42
N VAL A 179 -6.06 4.65 0.58
CA VAL A 179 -6.08 6.12 0.77
C VAL A 179 -6.89 6.56 1.99
N GLU A 180 -7.62 5.66 2.64
CA GLU A 180 -8.30 5.96 3.91
C GLU A 180 -7.42 5.66 5.12
#